data_AF-A0A8C2UQ74-F1
#
_entry.id   AF-A0A8C2UQ74-F1
#
_cell.length_a   1.000
_cell.length_b   1.000
_cell.length_c   1.000
_cell.angle_alpha   90.00
_cell.angle_beta   90.00
_cell.angle_gamma   90.00
#
_symmetry.space_group_name_H-M   'P 1'
#
loop_
_entity.id
_entity.type
_entity.pdbx_description
1 polymer ?
#
loop_
_entity_poly.entity_id
_entity_poly.type
_entity_poly.pdbx_seq_one_letter_code
_entity_poly.pdbx_strand_id
1 'polypeptide(L)' 'NNWLATVTLGQAGMHATYYHKASEQLQVGVEFEASTRMQDTSVSFGYQLDLPKANLLFKGKGLSVSPKKQIK' A
#
# COMPACT_ATOMS: atom_id res chain seq x y z
N ASN A 1 2.53 8.17 -18.21
CA ASN A 1 1.35 7.87 -17.37
C ASN A 1 1.57 6.52 -16.69
N ASN A 2 2.32 6.46 -15.59
CA ASN A 2 2.89 5.20 -15.05
C ASN A 2 2.42 4.89 -13.62
N TRP A 3 1.22 5.37 -13.27
CA TRP A 3 0.62 5.17 -11.95
C TRP A 3 -0.76 4.57 -12.11
N LEU A 4 -1.15 3.77 -11.11
CA LEU A 4 -2.43 3.09 -11.02
C LEU A 4 -2.99 3.37 -9.63
N ALA A 5 -4.20 3.91 -9.57
CA ALA A 5 -4.92 4.12 -8.32
C ALA A 5 -6.24 3.37 -8.39
N THR A 6 -6.52 2.56 -7.38
CA THR A 6 -7.76 1.81 -7.24
C THR A 6 -8.35 2.14 -5.89
N VAL A 7 -9.65 2.43 -5.86
CA VAL A 7 -10.39 2.65 -4.61
C VAL A 7 -11.66 1.82 -4.63
N THR A 8 -11.83 1.02 -3.61
CA THR A 8 -12.97 0.13 -3.38
C THR A 8 -13.66 0.58 -2.11
N LEU A 9 -14.93 0.97 -2.24
CA LEU A 9 -15.77 1.40 -1.12
C LEU A 9 -16.91 0.39 -0.98
N GLY A 10 -17.12 -0.11 0.23
CA GLY A 10 -18.19 -1.03 0.53
C GLY A 10 -18.74 -0.80 1.94
N GLN A 11 -19.86 -1.46 2.24
CA GLN A 11 -20.51 -1.34 3.55
C GLN A 11 -19.60 -1.81 4.70
N ALA A 12 -18.69 -2.75 4.42
CA ALA A 12 -17.73 -3.30 5.37
C ALA A 12 -16.48 -2.43 5.58
N GLY A 13 -16.20 -1.47 4.69
CA GLY A 13 -15.01 -0.63 4.75
C GLY A 13 -14.60 0.00 3.42
N MET A 14 -13.43 0.62 3.44
CA MET A 14 -12.76 1.26 2.31
C MET A 14 -11.39 0.62 2.10
N HIS A 15 -11.03 0.34 0.87
CA HIS A 15 -9.70 -0.09 0.47
C HIS A 15 -9.23 0.81 -0.66
N ALA A 16 -8.07 1.42 -0.54
CA ALA A 16 -7.47 2.22 -1.57
C ALA A 16 -6.04 1.75 -1.79
N THR A 17 -5.68 1.48 -3.04
CA THR A 17 -4.32 1.11 -3.43
C THR A 17 -3.82 2.09 -4.46
N TYR A 18 -2.61 2.58 -4.24
CA TYR A 18 -1.92 3.51 -5.12
C TYR A 18 -0.57 2.93 -5.48
N TYR A 19 -0.39 2.62 -6.74
CA TYR A 19 0.82 2.04 -7.28
C TYR A 19 1.45 3.02 -8.27
N HIS A 20 2.75 3.24 -8.14
CA HIS A 20 3.50 4.10 -9.04
C HIS A 20 4.76 3.40 -9.51
N LYS A 21 4.89 3.25 -10.83
CA LYS A 21 6.04 2.63 -11.48
C LYS A 21 7.06 3.71 -11.85
N ALA A 22 8.01 3.94 -10.95
CA ALA A 22 9.09 4.91 -11.16
C ALA A 22 10.06 4.46 -12.27
N SER A 23 10.26 3.14 -12.44
CA SER A 23 11.05 2.56 -13.52
C SER A 23 10.66 1.11 -13.79
N GLU A 24 11.20 0.48 -14.83
CA GLU A 24 10.98 -0.96 -15.08
C GLU A 24 11.40 -1.84 -13.92
N GLN A 25 12.41 -1.38 -13.17
CA GLN A 25 13.00 -2.07 -12.03
C GLN A 25 12.45 -1.58 -10.69
N LEU A 26 12.01 -0.32 -10.58
CA LEU A 26 11.58 0.27 -9.31
C LEU A 26 10.08 0.57 -9.31
N GLN A 27 9.40 -0.05 -8.35
CA GLN A 27 7.96 0.04 -8.14
C GLN A 27 7.70 0.48 -6.71
N VAL A 28 6.80 1.44 -6.53
CA VAL A 28 6.37 1.88 -5.20
C VAL A 28 4.86 1.75 -5.08
N GLY A 29 4.40 1.38 -3.89
CA GLY A 29 3.02 1.10 -3.61
C GLY A 29 2.61 1.66 -2.26
N VAL A 30 1.40 2.17 -2.20
CA VAL A 30 0.72 2.58 -0.98
C VAL A 30 -0.60 1.86 -0.94
N GLU A 31 -0.91 1.28 0.19
CA GLU A 31 -2.17 0.60 0.45
C GLU A 31 -2.79 1.25 1.68
N PHE A 32 -4.05 1.57 1.57
CA PHE A 32 -4.85 2.15 2.64
C PHE A 32 -6.08 1.27 2.80
N GLU A 33 -6.32 0.85 4.02
CA GLU A 33 -7.45 0.02 4.38
C GLU A 33 -8.15 0.64 5.58
N ALA A 34 -9.45 0.83 5.49
CA ALA A 34 -10.31 1.22 6.60
C ALA A 34 -11.44 0.22 6.71
N SER A 35 -11.66 -0.30 7.91
CA SER A 35 -12.70 -1.29 8.17
C SER A 35 -13.73 -0.67 9.10
N THR A 36 -14.95 -0.42 8.62
CA THR A 36 -16.04 0.12 9.46
C THR A 36 -16.52 -0.91 10.47
N ARG A 37 -16.39 -2.21 10.16
CA ARG A 37 -16.77 -3.31 11.06
C ARG A 37 -15.82 -3.44 12.25
N MET A 38 -14.51 -3.35 12.00
CA MET A 38 -13.49 -3.40 13.07
C MET A 38 -13.16 -2.03 13.64
N GLN A 39 -13.68 -0.95 13.03
CA GLN A 39 -13.35 0.45 13.32
C GLN A 39 -11.83 0.74 13.29
N ASP A 40 -11.11 -0.03 12.48
CA ASP A 40 -9.66 0.09 12.34
C ASP A 40 -9.32 0.71 10.98
N THR A 41 -8.21 1.42 10.97
CA THR A 41 -7.62 1.96 9.74
C THR A 41 -6.16 1.52 9.71
N SER A 42 -5.64 1.18 8.54
CA SER A 42 -4.25 0.82 8.33
C SER A 42 -3.76 1.44 7.04
N VAL A 43 -2.53 1.93 7.07
CA VAL A 43 -1.86 2.50 5.91
C VAL A 43 -0.52 1.82 5.79
N SER A 44 -0.28 1.17 4.67
CA SER A 44 0.94 0.46 4.34
C SER A 44 1.64 1.12 3.17
N PHE A 45 2.91 1.44 3.34
CA PHE A 45 3.79 1.88 2.28
C PHE A 45 4.81 0.79 1.98
N GLY A 46 5.00 0.49 0.70
CA GLY A 46 5.94 -0.51 0.21
C GLY A 46 6.68 -0.07 -1.04
N TYR A 47 7.86 -0.63 -1.24
CA TYR A 47 8.64 -0.49 -2.46
C TYR A 47 9.20 -1.85 -2.87
N GLN A 48 9.36 -2.03 -4.17
CA GLN A 48 9.89 -3.22 -4.79
C GLN A 48 10.91 -2.78 -5.85
N LEU A 49 12.15 -3.18 -5.65
CA LEU A 49 13.25 -2.98 -6.58
C LEU A 49 13.66 -4.34 -7.14
N ASP A 50 13.44 -4.52 -8.44
CA ASP A 50 13.84 -5.67 -9.22
C ASP A 50 15.18 -5.38 -9.90
N LEU A 51 16.23 -6.12 -9.57
CA LEU A 51 17.56 -5.99 -10.19
C LEU A 51 17.81 -7.21 -11.07
N PRO A 52 17.35 -7.21 -12.33
CA PRO A 52 17.45 -8.37 -13.21
C PRO A 52 18.90 -8.72 -13.54
N LYS A 53 19.82 -7.73 -13.49
CA LYS A 53 21.26 -7.96 -13.70
C LYS A 53 21.93 -8.80 -12.61
N ALA A 54 21.35 -8.82 -11.40
CA ALA A 54 21.84 -9.61 -10.28
C ALA A 54 20.88 -10.76 -9.92
N ASN A 55 19.75 -10.89 -10.61
CA ASN A 55 18.64 -11.78 -10.29
C ASN A 55 18.15 -11.62 -8.83
N LEU A 56 18.18 -10.38 -8.32
CA LEU A 56 17.81 -10.05 -6.96
C LEU A 56 16.54 -9.21 -6.94
N LEU A 57 15.62 -9.57 -6.05
CA LEU A 57 14.39 -8.84 -5.82
C LEU A 57 14.36 -8.29 -4.40
N PHE A 58 14.50 -6.98 -4.28
CA PHE A 58 14.41 -6.28 -3.01
C PHE A 58 12.98 -5.80 -2.80
N LYS A 59 12.35 -6.24 -1.72
CA LYS A 59 11.05 -5.75 -1.28
C LYS A 59 11.21 -5.15 0.11
N GLY A 60 10.83 -3.89 0.26
CA GLY A 60 10.77 -3.25 1.55
C GLY A 60 9.35 -2.77 1.82
N LYS A 61 8.80 -3.11 3.00
CA LYS A 61 7.66 -2.38 3.54
C LYS A 61 8.21 -1.27 4.42
N GLY A 62 8.08 -0.03 3.95
CA GLY A 62 8.71 1.13 4.58
C GLY A 62 7.98 1.61 5.83
N LEU A 63 6.65 1.50 5.85
CA LEU A 63 5.87 1.96 7.00
C LEU A 63 4.44 1.40 6.95
N SER A 64 4.02 0.67 8.00
CA SER A 64 2.63 0.27 8.20
C SER A 64 2.11 0.91 9.47
N VAL A 65 1.24 1.92 9.36
CA VAL A 65 0.62 2.59 10.50
C VAL A 65 -0.83 2.17 10.60
N SER A 66 -1.21 1.60 11.73
CA SER A 66 -2.61 1.39 12.07
C SER A 66 -2.98 2.31 13.23
N PRO A 67 -3.70 3.42 13.02
CA PRO A 67 -4.21 4.22 14.11
C PRO A 67 -5.22 3.37 14.89
N LYS A 68 -4.82 2.83 16.05
CA LYS A 68 -5.79 2.27 16.99
C LYS A 68 -6.67 3.42 17.47
N LYS A 69 -7.97 3.32 17.23
CA LYS A 69 -8.96 4.24 17.76
C LYS A 69 -8.86 4.21 19.28
N GLN A 70 -8.23 5.23 19.87
CA GLN A 70 -8.26 5.50 21.31
C GLN A 70 -9.72 5.79 21.66
N ILE A 71 -10.39 4.81 22.25
CA ILE A 71 -11.71 4.98 22.83
C ILE A 71 -11.50 5.90 24.04
N LYS A 72 -12.02 7.12 23.97
CA LYS A 72 -12.03 8.08 25.07
C LYS A 72 -13.38 8.08 25.75
#